data_AF-A0A4R6Y1K9-F1
#
_entry.id   AF-A0A4R6Y1K9-F1
#
_cell.length_a   1.000
_cell.length_b   1.000
_cell.length_c   1.000
_cell.angle_alpha   90.00
_cell.angle_beta   90.00
_cell.angle_gamma   90.00
#
_symmetry.space_group_name_H-M   'P 1'
#
loop_
_entity.id
_entity.type
_entity.pdbx_description
1 polymer ?
#
loop_
_entity_poly.entity_id
_entity_poly.type
_entity_poly.pdbx_seq_one_letter_code
_entity_poly.pdbx_strand_id
1 'polypeptide(L)'
;MRTRKEPTPRGTIYGVEDAIAFVPSDLRAGEIAKPVEVLETALSATIAGIASNSAVYQPEAVAEANGTVVANHLKSAFRSAHRPLLVEARAVAEADAKARQPGPLTDAAYESRFVQSLATMDAPQRISAVANLSFEQSSALVRHGDLDRLELPERVVADVMERHILLGYLARTGSQADYSVKPTFDNPLAVGADQDAAMAAVRPQLAAFLARAERVKLAGELLQGVVRLAAAATGKSIDTVWAEWTA
;
A
#
# COMPACT_ATOMS: atom_id res chain seq x y z
N MET A 1 -26.27 -5.69 -24.77
CA MET A 1 -25.52 -5.16 -23.60
C MET A 1 -24.51 -4.12 -24.07
N ARG A 2 -24.32 -3.00 -23.37
CA ARG A 2 -23.32 -1.99 -23.76
C ARG A 2 -21.95 -2.34 -23.19
N THR A 3 -20.90 -2.34 -24.01
CA THR A 3 -19.52 -2.57 -23.56
C THR A 3 -18.62 -1.39 -23.90
N ARG A 4 -17.55 -1.20 -23.12
CA ARG A 4 -16.57 -0.13 -23.30
C ARG A 4 -15.16 -0.67 -23.06
N LYS A 5 -14.23 -0.30 -23.94
CA LYS A 5 -12.79 -0.36 -23.69
C LYS A 5 -12.19 0.98 -24.09
N GLU A 6 -11.61 1.69 -23.13
CA GLU A 6 -11.10 3.03 -23.37
C GLU A 6 -9.71 3.20 -22.74
N PRO A 7 -8.67 3.42 -23.55
CA PRO A 7 -7.36 3.79 -23.04
C PRO A 7 -7.38 5.25 -22.57
N THR A 8 -6.78 5.50 -21.41
CA THR A 8 -6.58 6.84 -20.84
C THR A 8 -5.10 7.03 -20.49
N PRO A 9 -4.62 8.26 -20.27
CA PRO A 9 -3.25 8.49 -19.82
C PRO A 9 -2.89 7.77 -18.50
N ARG A 10 -3.88 7.48 -17.66
CA ARG A 10 -3.69 6.87 -16.33
C ARG A 10 -3.91 5.35 -16.32
N GLY A 11 -4.31 4.75 -17.44
CA GLY A 11 -4.68 3.33 -17.50
C GLY A 11 -5.83 3.02 -18.46
N THR A 12 -6.28 1.78 -18.48
CA THR A 12 -7.36 1.32 -19.37
C THR A 12 -8.65 1.12 -18.59
N ILE A 13 -9.75 1.65 -19.10
CA ILE A 13 -11.11 1.44 -18.57
C ILE A 13 -11.77 0.31 -19.35
N TYR A 14 -12.27 -0.70 -18.65
CA TYR A 14 -13.13 -1.75 -19.17
C TYR A 14 -14.52 -1.61 -18.56
N GLY A 15 -15.57 -1.71 -19.36
CA GLY A 15 -16.93 -1.50 -18.88
C GLY A 15 -17.96 -2.42 -19.51
N VAL A 16 -18.91 -2.85 -18.70
CA VAL A 16 -20.12 -3.55 -19.11
C VAL A 16 -21.29 -2.85 -18.43
N GLU A 17 -22.16 -2.23 -19.22
CA GLU A 17 -23.19 -1.31 -18.74
C GLU A 17 -22.58 -0.21 -17.87
N ASP A 18 -23.04 -0.06 -16.62
CA ASP A 18 -22.52 0.91 -15.66
C ASP A 18 -21.37 0.35 -14.80
N ALA A 19 -21.07 -0.95 -14.92
CA ALA A 19 -19.98 -1.57 -14.17
C ALA A 19 -18.63 -1.33 -14.85
N ILE A 20 -17.65 -0.87 -14.06
CA ILE A 20 -16.33 -0.47 -14.55
C ILE A 20 -15.23 -1.23 -13.80
N ALA A 21 -14.27 -1.74 -14.57
CA ALA A 21 -12.96 -2.17 -14.09
C ALA A 21 -11.88 -1.26 -14.69
N PHE A 22 -11.15 -0.54 -13.85
CA PHE A 22 -10.03 0.31 -14.27
C PHE A 22 -8.72 -0.43 -14.00
N VAL A 23 -7.84 -0.49 -15.00
CA VAL A 23 -6.48 -1.01 -14.89
C VAL A 23 -5.50 0.18 -14.91
N PRO A 24 -5.07 0.70 -13.75
CA PRO A 24 -4.10 1.79 -13.70
C PRO A 24 -2.76 1.42 -14.36
N SER A 25 -2.12 2.40 -15.00
CA SER A 25 -0.77 2.26 -15.56
C SER A 25 0.26 1.86 -14.50
N ASP A 26 0.08 2.35 -13.28
CA ASP A 26 1.02 2.18 -12.17
C ASP A 26 1.08 0.72 -11.67
N LEU A 27 0.08 -0.09 -12.02
CA LEU A 27 0.05 -1.51 -11.71
C LEU A 27 0.90 -2.35 -12.67
N ARG A 28 1.41 -1.77 -13.76
CA ARG A 28 2.22 -2.48 -14.77
C ARG A 28 3.71 -2.58 -14.39
N ALA A 29 4.07 -2.21 -13.16
CA ALA A 29 5.42 -2.28 -12.64
C ALA A 29 5.47 -3.03 -11.30
N GLY A 30 6.66 -3.56 -10.98
CA GLY A 30 6.92 -4.26 -9.72
C GLY A 30 6.35 -5.69 -9.66
N GLU A 31 6.26 -6.22 -8.44
CA GLU A 31 5.94 -7.63 -8.17
C GLU A 31 4.51 -8.02 -8.60
N ILE A 32 3.61 -7.04 -8.74
CA ILE A 32 2.21 -7.26 -9.11
C ILE A 32 1.93 -7.17 -10.62
N ALA A 33 2.91 -6.78 -11.44
CA ALA A 33 2.71 -6.49 -12.86
C ALA A 33 2.16 -7.69 -13.65
N LYS A 34 2.74 -8.88 -13.43
CA LYS A 34 2.34 -10.09 -14.14
C LYS A 34 0.91 -10.55 -13.82
N PRO A 35 0.48 -10.63 -12.54
CA PRO A 35 -0.94 -10.84 -12.20
C PRO A 35 -1.89 -9.83 -12.88
N VAL A 36 -1.49 -8.57 -12.95
CA VAL A 36 -2.31 -7.50 -13.56
C VAL A 36 -2.39 -7.65 -15.08
N GLU A 37 -1.30 -8.01 -15.74
CA GLU A 37 -1.28 -8.28 -17.20
C GLU A 37 -2.21 -9.43 -17.58
N VAL A 38 -2.24 -10.50 -16.78
CA VAL A 38 -3.16 -11.63 -16.96
C VAL A 38 -4.62 -11.18 -16.85
N LEU A 39 -4.93 -10.33 -15.86
CA LEU A 39 -6.26 -9.74 -15.71
C LEU A 39 -6.62 -8.83 -16.88
N GLU A 40 -5.71 -7.97 -17.32
CA GLU A 40 -5.95 -7.02 -18.41
C GLU A 40 -6.23 -7.74 -19.74
N THR A 41 -5.49 -8.82 -20.01
CA THR A 41 -5.70 -9.68 -21.17
C THR A 41 -7.07 -10.36 -21.11
N ALA A 42 -7.43 -10.92 -19.96
CA ALA A 42 -8.72 -11.55 -19.75
C ALA A 42 -9.89 -10.56 -19.88
N LEU A 43 -9.76 -9.36 -19.31
CA LEU A 43 -10.75 -8.29 -19.43
C LEU A 43 -10.97 -7.89 -20.90
N SER A 44 -9.88 -7.74 -21.67
CA SER A 44 -9.98 -7.45 -23.11
C SER A 44 -10.74 -8.55 -23.85
N ALA A 45 -10.43 -9.82 -23.58
CA ALA A 45 -11.11 -10.96 -24.20
C ALA A 45 -12.60 -11.04 -23.80
N THR A 46 -12.91 -10.82 -22.52
CA THR A 46 -14.29 -10.82 -22.01
C THR A 46 -15.12 -9.70 -22.63
N ILE A 47 -14.60 -8.47 -22.71
CA ILE A 47 -15.31 -7.35 -23.34
C ILE A 47 -15.60 -7.63 -24.82
N ALA A 48 -14.63 -8.17 -25.55
CA ALA A 48 -14.82 -8.56 -26.95
C ALA A 48 -15.87 -9.67 -27.10
N GLY A 49 -15.83 -10.69 -26.23
CA GLY A 49 -16.80 -11.79 -26.24
C GLY A 49 -18.23 -11.33 -25.93
N ILE A 50 -18.42 -10.48 -24.91
CA ILE A 50 -19.75 -9.92 -24.56
C ILE A 50 -20.31 -9.05 -25.71
N ALA A 51 -19.46 -8.24 -26.34
CA ALA A 51 -19.85 -7.44 -27.49
C ALA A 51 -20.32 -8.33 -28.66
N SER A 52 -19.58 -9.41 -28.94
CA SER A 52 -19.93 -10.40 -29.97
C SER A 52 -21.25 -11.10 -29.65
N ASN A 53 -21.43 -11.58 -28.41
CA ASN A 53 -22.64 -12.28 -28.00
C ASN A 53 -23.89 -11.39 -28.12
N SER A 54 -23.77 -10.11 -27.75
CA SER A 54 -24.86 -9.14 -27.87
C SER A 54 -25.29 -8.89 -29.32
N ALA A 55 -24.44 -9.19 -30.31
CA ALA A 55 -24.74 -9.06 -31.73
C ALA A 55 -25.33 -10.34 -32.35
N VAL A 56 -25.08 -11.51 -31.73
CA VAL A 56 -25.42 -12.83 -32.30
C VAL A 56 -26.65 -13.45 -31.64
N TYR A 57 -26.81 -13.28 -30.33
CA TYR A 57 -27.86 -13.96 -29.55
C TYR A 57 -29.07 -13.06 -29.31
N GLN A 58 -30.25 -13.69 -29.21
CA GLN A 58 -31.47 -13.03 -28.74
C GLN A 58 -31.31 -12.62 -27.26
N PRO A 59 -31.98 -11.54 -26.79
CA PRO A 59 -31.77 -10.98 -25.45
C PRO A 59 -31.83 -11.99 -24.29
N GLU A 60 -32.73 -12.97 -24.39
CA GLU A 60 -32.95 -14.01 -23.38
C GLU A 60 -31.76 -15.00 -23.26
N ALA A 61 -31.00 -15.21 -24.35
CA ALA A 61 -29.84 -16.11 -24.39
C ALA A 61 -28.49 -15.40 -24.16
N VAL A 62 -28.47 -14.06 -24.18
CA VAL A 62 -27.23 -13.26 -24.03
C VAL A 62 -26.60 -13.47 -22.65
N ALA A 63 -27.40 -13.55 -21.58
CA ALA A 63 -26.88 -13.69 -20.21
C ALA A 63 -26.16 -15.03 -20.00
N GLU A 64 -26.71 -16.12 -20.54
CA GLU A 64 -26.09 -17.45 -20.46
C GLU A 64 -24.78 -17.50 -21.25
N ALA A 65 -24.80 -17.00 -22.50
CA ALA A 65 -23.61 -16.93 -23.35
C ALA A 65 -22.50 -16.06 -22.74
N ASN A 66 -22.87 -14.93 -22.12
CA ASN A 66 -21.94 -14.08 -21.38
C ASN A 66 -21.37 -14.78 -20.15
N GLY A 67 -22.20 -15.57 -19.44
CA GLY A 67 -21.77 -16.46 -18.36
C GLY A 67 -20.62 -17.37 -18.78
N THR A 68 -20.72 -17.99 -19.95
CA THR A 68 -19.66 -18.85 -20.51
C THR A 68 -18.38 -18.06 -20.80
N VAL A 69 -18.48 -16.89 -21.44
CA VAL A 69 -17.31 -16.02 -21.73
C VAL A 69 -16.61 -15.58 -20.44
N VAL A 70 -17.38 -15.16 -19.44
CA VAL A 70 -16.87 -14.74 -18.13
C VAL A 70 -16.18 -15.90 -17.40
N ALA A 71 -16.78 -17.10 -17.43
CA ALA A 71 -16.18 -18.28 -16.82
C ALA A 71 -14.88 -18.70 -17.52
N ASN A 72 -14.84 -18.68 -18.85
CA ASN A 72 -13.68 -19.13 -19.64
C ASN A 72 -12.48 -18.17 -19.55
N HIS A 73 -12.73 -16.86 -19.55
CA HIS A 73 -11.66 -15.87 -19.61
C HIS A 73 -11.36 -15.24 -18.26
N LEU A 74 -12.40 -14.78 -17.54
CA LEU A 74 -12.21 -13.88 -16.40
C LEU A 74 -12.07 -14.61 -15.08
N LYS A 75 -12.84 -15.68 -14.84
CA LYS A 75 -12.80 -16.44 -13.58
C LYS A 75 -11.43 -17.05 -13.29
N SER A 76 -10.82 -17.72 -14.28
CA SER A 76 -9.50 -18.33 -14.13
C SER A 76 -8.39 -17.28 -13.93
N ALA A 77 -8.41 -16.21 -14.74
CA ALA A 77 -7.48 -15.10 -14.62
C ALA A 77 -7.57 -14.39 -13.25
N PHE A 78 -8.81 -14.16 -12.78
CA PHE A 78 -9.05 -13.62 -11.44
C PHE A 78 -8.43 -14.48 -10.35
N ARG A 79 -8.68 -15.79 -10.36
CA ARG A 79 -8.11 -16.72 -9.37
C ARG A 79 -6.58 -16.73 -9.41
N SER A 80 -6.00 -16.71 -10.61
CA SER A 80 -4.54 -16.66 -10.80
C SER A 80 -3.93 -15.37 -10.28
N ALA A 81 -4.64 -14.24 -10.35
CA ALA A 81 -4.14 -12.94 -9.89
C ALA A 81 -4.43 -12.67 -8.41
N HIS A 82 -5.59 -13.10 -7.90
CA HIS A 82 -6.06 -12.81 -6.55
C HIS A 82 -5.09 -13.31 -5.47
N ARG A 83 -4.59 -14.56 -5.59
CA ARG A 83 -3.71 -15.14 -4.58
C ARG A 83 -2.35 -14.41 -4.47
N PRO A 84 -1.60 -14.17 -5.56
CA PRO A 84 -0.39 -13.36 -5.50
C PRO A 84 -0.62 -11.96 -4.94
N LEU A 85 -1.69 -11.28 -5.36
CA LEU A 85 -2.03 -9.93 -4.86
C LEU A 85 -2.35 -9.94 -3.36
N LEU A 86 -3.01 -10.98 -2.86
CA LEU A 86 -3.29 -11.14 -1.43
C LEU A 86 -2.01 -11.41 -0.62
N VAL A 87 -1.08 -12.20 -1.15
CA VAL A 87 0.23 -12.43 -0.51
C VAL A 87 0.99 -11.11 -0.41
N GLU A 88 1.01 -10.35 -1.49
CA GLU A 88 1.63 -9.03 -1.52
C GLU A 88 0.98 -8.06 -0.53
N ALA A 89 -0.35 -8.03 -0.48
CA ALA A 89 -1.09 -7.19 0.47
C ALA A 89 -0.74 -7.52 1.92
N ARG A 90 -0.62 -8.81 2.26
CA ARG A 90 -0.19 -9.26 3.59
C ARG A 90 1.24 -8.86 3.89
N ALA A 91 2.16 -9.01 2.93
CA ALA A 91 3.56 -8.63 3.11
C ALA A 91 3.72 -7.12 3.35
N VAL A 92 2.99 -6.28 2.60
CA VAL A 92 2.96 -4.83 2.81
C VAL A 92 2.37 -4.49 4.17
N ALA A 93 1.23 -5.08 4.55
CA ALA A 93 0.59 -4.83 5.83
C ALA A 93 1.49 -5.25 7.01
N GLU A 94 2.18 -6.39 6.91
CA GLU A 94 3.13 -6.85 7.91
C GLU A 94 4.33 -5.91 8.02
N ALA A 95 4.87 -5.44 6.89
CA ALA A 95 5.98 -4.49 6.87
C ALA A 95 5.59 -3.12 7.47
N ASP A 96 4.40 -2.60 7.14
CA ASP A 96 3.86 -1.36 7.72
C ASP A 96 3.64 -1.52 9.23
N ALA A 97 2.99 -2.61 9.67
CA ALA A 97 2.77 -2.89 11.07
C ALA A 97 4.09 -2.98 11.85
N LYS A 98 5.08 -3.70 11.33
CA LYS A 98 6.41 -3.77 11.95
C LYS A 98 7.14 -2.43 11.97
N ALA A 99 6.89 -1.55 11.00
CA ALA A 99 7.54 -0.24 10.93
C ALA A 99 6.97 0.77 11.94
N ARG A 100 5.70 0.57 12.33
CA ARG A 100 5.00 1.39 13.34
C ARG A 100 5.17 0.87 14.76
N GLN A 101 5.70 -0.34 14.93
CA GLN A 101 5.92 -0.90 16.26
C GLN A 101 7.05 -0.17 16.98
N PRO A 102 6.89 0.13 18.28
CA PRO A 102 7.97 0.71 19.05
C PRO A 102 9.14 -0.28 19.12
N GLY A 103 10.36 0.25 19.18
CA GLY A 103 11.57 -0.55 19.42
C GLY A 103 11.51 -1.32 20.74
N PRO A 104 12.41 -2.29 20.96
CA PRO A 104 12.50 -3.00 22.23
C PRO A 104 12.75 -2.02 23.39
N LEU A 105 12.10 -2.28 24.53
CA LEU A 105 12.31 -1.51 25.75
C LEU A 105 13.69 -1.84 26.32
N THR A 106 14.62 -0.89 26.25
CA THR A 106 16.00 -1.08 26.74
C THR A 106 16.24 -0.45 28.12
N ASP A 107 15.61 0.68 28.43
CA ASP A 107 15.70 1.36 29.74
C ASP A 107 14.34 1.98 30.14
N ALA A 108 13.57 1.24 30.95
CA ALA A 108 12.26 1.67 31.42
C ALA A 108 12.30 2.94 32.30
N ALA A 109 13.38 3.13 33.05
CA ALA A 109 13.53 4.28 33.92
C ALA A 109 13.84 5.55 33.12
N TYR A 110 14.66 5.45 32.07
CA TYR A 110 14.88 6.54 31.12
C TYR A 110 13.58 6.93 30.41
N GLU A 111 12.86 5.97 29.84
CA GLU A 111 11.63 6.27 29.08
C GLU A 111 10.57 6.94 29.95
N SER A 112 10.35 6.45 31.17
CA SER A 112 9.39 7.04 32.11
C SER A 112 9.76 8.50 32.44
N ARG A 113 11.05 8.78 32.65
CA ARG A 113 11.56 10.14 32.91
C ARG A 113 11.40 11.04 31.69
N PHE A 114 11.69 10.52 30.50
CA PHE A 114 11.53 11.26 29.25
C PHE A 114 10.06 11.66 29.01
N VAL A 115 9.13 10.71 29.09
CA VAL A 115 7.69 10.98 28.95
C VAL A 115 7.21 12.00 29.98
N GLN A 116 7.57 11.83 31.26
CA GLN A 116 7.21 12.78 32.32
C GLN A 116 7.77 14.18 32.04
N SER A 117 9.00 14.29 31.52
CA SER A 117 9.61 15.58 31.20
C SER A 117 8.86 16.32 30.09
N LEU A 118 8.27 15.62 29.12
CA LEU A 118 7.46 16.26 28.07
C LEU A 118 6.11 16.75 28.61
N ALA A 119 5.52 16.02 29.55
CA ALA A 119 4.25 16.39 30.17
C ALA A 119 4.36 17.66 31.02
N THR A 120 5.55 17.97 31.57
CA THR A 120 5.80 19.18 32.36
C THR A 120 6.19 20.39 31.52
N MET A 121 6.46 20.22 30.22
CA MET A 121 6.77 21.31 29.29
C MET A 121 5.51 22.06 28.83
N ASP A 122 5.66 23.35 28.57
CA ASP A 122 4.64 24.13 27.86
C ASP A 122 4.50 23.65 26.40
N ALA A 123 3.41 24.03 25.72
CA ALA A 123 3.13 23.55 24.38
C ALA A 123 4.25 23.89 23.35
N PRO A 124 4.78 25.13 23.29
CA PRO A 124 5.90 25.45 22.41
C PRO A 124 7.17 24.60 22.68
N GLN A 125 7.55 24.42 23.95
CA GLN A 125 8.71 23.61 24.33
C GLN A 125 8.51 22.14 23.96
N ARG A 126 7.30 21.62 24.19
CA ARG A 126 6.95 20.23 23.87
C ARG A 126 7.03 19.98 22.36
N ILE A 127 6.50 20.88 21.54
CA ILE A 127 6.61 20.82 20.06
C ILE A 127 8.09 20.82 19.64
N SER A 128 8.90 21.71 20.22
CA SER A 128 10.33 21.77 19.92
C SER A 128 11.08 20.50 20.35
N ALA A 129 10.72 19.92 21.50
CA ALA A 129 11.36 18.72 22.03
C ALA A 129 11.09 17.48 21.17
N VAL A 130 9.90 17.38 20.57
CA VAL A 130 9.53 16.24 19.71
C VAL A 130 10.01 16.37 18.26
N ALA A 131 10.55 17.52 17.84
CA ALA A 131 10.96 17.74 16.45
C ALA A 131 12.13 16.83 16.01
N ASN A 132 13.03 16.48 16.93
CA ASN A 132 14.28 15.75 16.62
C ASN A 132 14.50 14.53 17.52
N LEU A 133 13.46 13.72 17.71
CA LEU A 133 13.55 12.53 18.56
C LEU A 133 14.52 11.48 18.01
N SER A 134 15.19 10.77 18.92
CA SER A 134 15.88 9.52 18.61
C SER A 134 14.86 8.38 18.37
N PHE A 135 15.35 7.21 17.93
CA PHE A 135 14.48 6.06 17.73
C PHE A 135 13.88 5.58 19.06
N GLU A 136 14.67 5.59 20.12
CA GLU A 136 14.28 5.21 21.47
C GLU A 136 13.23 6.17 22.03
N GLN A 137 13.45 7.48 21.87
CA GLN A 137 12.52 8.51 22.34
C GLN A 137 11.18 8.45 21.59
N SER A 138 11.21 8.34 20.26
CA SER A 138 9.99 8.18 19.47
C SER A 138 9.28 6.85 19.78
N SER A 139 10.03 5.77 20.00
CA SER A 139 9.49 4.48 20.44
C SER A 139 8.79 4.58 21.80
N ALA A 140 9.32 5.36 22.74
CA ALA A 140 8.69 5.61 24.03
C ALA A 140 7.31 6.27 23.84
N LEU A 141 7.23 7.32 23.03
CA LEU A 141 5.95 8.00 22.77
C LEU A 141 4.91 7.09 22.12
N VAL A 142 5.33 6.26 21.16
CA VAL A 142 4.46 5.29 20.50
C VAL A 142 4.00 4.20 21.49
N ARG A 143 4.91 3.65 22.30
CA ARG A 143 4.60 2.57 23.25
C ARG A 143 3.62 2.99 24.33
N HIS A 144 3.74 4.22 24.82
CA HIS A 144 2.89 4.75 25.88
C HIS A 144 1.60 5.40 25.37
N GLY A 145 1.45 5.56 24.05
CA GLY A 145 0.31 6.23 23.43
C GLY A 145 0.27 7.72 23.76
N ASP A 146 1.44 8.34 23.95
CA ASP A 146 1.53 9.71 24.45
C ASP A 146 1.44 10.75 23.34
N LEU A 147 1.62 10.38 22.07
CA LEU A 147 1.45 11.31 20.94
C LEU A 147 0.07 11.98 20.94
N ASP A 148 -0.98 11.24 21.29
CA ASP A 148 -2.35 11.77 21.40
C ASP A 148 -2.56 12.54 22.71
N ARG A 149 -1.89 12.15 23.79
CA ARG A 149 -2.02 12.77 25.13
C ARG A 149 -1.26 14.07 25.28
N LEU A 150 -0.23 14.29 24.46
CA LEU A 150 0.60 15.48 24.50
C LEU A 150 -0.08 16.71 23.87
N GLU A 151 -1.31 16.58 23.36
CA GLU A 151 -2.11 17.64 22.75
C GLU A 151 -1.34 18.39 21.64
N LEU A 152 -0.50 17.66 20.92
CA LEU A 152 0.30 18.21 19.84
C LEU A 152 -0.60 18.50 18.62
N PRO A 153 -0.28 19.53 17.81
CA PRO A 153 -0.95 19.73 16.54
C PRO A 153 -0.83 18.47 15.66
N GLU A 154 -1.89 18.12 14.93
CA GLU A 154 -1.96 16.89 14.12
C GLU A 154 -0.77 16.75 13.16
N ARG A 155 -0.33 17.86 12.56
CA ARG A 155 0.86 17.90 11.71
C ARG A 155 2.14 17.47 12.44
N VAL A 156 2.33 17.89 13.69
CA VAL A 156 3.50 17.52 14.50
C VAL A 156 3.43 16.03 14.85
N VAL A 157 2.25 15.51 15.17
CA VAL A 157 2.06 14.07 15.40
C VAL A 157 2.44 13.26 14.16
N ALA A 158 1.99 13.71 12.98
CA ALA A 158 2.33 13.07 11.71
C ALA A 158 3.85 13.09 11.44
N ASP A 159 4.51 14.23 11.65
CA ASP A 159 5.96 14.37 11.46
C ASP A 159 6.76 13.46 12.41
N VAL A 160 6.33 13.34 13.68
CA VAL A 160 6.96 12.45 14.67
C VAL A 160 6.78 10.98 14.27
N MET A 161 5.58 10.60 13.81
CA MET A 161 5.31 9.23 13.34
C MET A 161 6.10 8.89 12.08
N GLU A 162 6.21 9.80 11.12
CA GLU A 162 7.03 9.60 9.92
C GLU A 162 8.50 9.40 10.31
N ARG A 163 9.03 10.25 11.20
CA ARG A 163 10.40 10.12 11.71
C ARG A 163 10.60 8.79 12.45
N HIS A 164 9.64 8.38 13.27
CA HIS A 164 9.69 7.08 13.97
C HIS A 164 9.80 5.91 12.98
N ILE A 165 8.96 5.92 11.94
CA ILE A 165 8.97 4.89 10.89
C ILE A 165 10.32 4.84 10.16
N LEU A 166 10.88 6.01 9.80
CA LEU A 166 12.20 6.11 9.16
C LEU A 166 13.31 5.57 10.06
N LEU A 167 13.33 5.98 11.33
CA LEU A 167 14.31 5.53 12.31
C LEU A 167 14.18 4.04 12.61
N GLY A 168 12.96 3.51 12.70
CA GLY A 168 12.71 2.08 12.87
C GLY A 168 13.09 1.26 11.65
N TYR A 169 12.97 1.83 10.45
CA TYR A 169 13.50 1.21 9.23
C TYR A 169 15.04 1.16 9.25
N LEU A 170 15.71 2.26 9.62
CA LEU A 170 17.16 2.31 9.79
C LEU A 170 17.67 1.30 10.83
N ALA A 171 17.03 1.25 12.00
CA ALA A 171 17.43 0.35 13.09
C ALA A 171 17.29 -1.13 12.70
N ARG A 172 16.26 -1.51 11.94
CA ARG A 172 16.04 -2.90 11.50
C ARG A 172 16.97 -3.34 10.38
N THR A 173 17.27 -2.44 9.45
CA THR A 173 18.14 -2.75 8.30
C THR A 173 19.62 -2.73 8.66
N GLY A 174 19.99 -2.08 9.77
CA GLY A 174 21.39 -1.89 10.16
C GLY A 174 22.14 -0.91 9.26
N SER A 175 21.45 -0.24 8.34
CA SER A 175 22.06 0.62 7.31
C SER A 175 22.83 1.80 7.90
N GLN A 176 22.65 2.15 9.18
CA GLN A 176 23.48 3.17 9.85
C GLN A 176 24.98 2.84 9.80
N ALA A 177 25.35 1.56 9.78
CA ALA A 177 26.75 1.14 9.68
C ALA A 177 27.39 1.53 8.34
N ASP A 178 26.59 1.67 7.28
CA ASP A 178 27.06 2.02 5.94
C ASP A 178 27.29 3.54 5.78
N TYR A 179 26.79 4.35 6.72
CA TYR A 179 26.90 5.81 6.70
C TYR A 179 27.73 6.31 7.88
N SER A 180 29.03 6.03 7.86
CA SER A 180 29.96 6.56 8.85
C SER A 180 30.34 8.02 8.55
N VAL A 181 30.55 8.81 9.61
CA VAL A 181 31.09 10.17 9.47
C VAL A 181 32.47 10.08 8.83
N LYS A 182 32.66 10.81 7.73
CA LYS A 182 33.94 10.81 7.02
C LYS A 182 34.93 11.74 7.72
N PRO A 183 36.19 11.32 7.91
CA PRO A 183 37.25 12.22 8.37
C PRO A 183 37.36 13.46 7.50
N THR A 184 37.55 14.61 8.13
CA THR A 184 37.80 15.89 7.46
C THR A 184 39.16 16.44 7.88
N PHE A 185 39.66 17.47 7.18
CA PHE A 185 40.90 18.14 7.58
C PHE A 185 40.81 18.70 9.00
N ASP A 186 39.66 19.28 9.36
CA ASP A 186 39.42 19.87 10.69
C ASP A 186 39.10 18.83 11.77
N ASN A 187 38.70 17.61 11.38
CA ASN A 187 38.49 16.48 12.28
C ASN A 187 38.91 15.15 11.60
N PRO A 188 40.22 14.82 11.61
CA PRO A 188 40.76 13.66 10.90
C PRO A 188 40.44 12.33 11.59
N LEU A 189 39.89 12.37 12.82
CA LEU A 189 39.49 11.19 13.60
C LEU A 189 37.98 11.20 13.86
N ALA A 190 37.19 11.81 12.97
CA ALA A 190 35.74 11.75 13.07
C ALA A 190 35.28 10.30 13.02
N VAL A 191 34.58 9.86 14.07
CA VAL A 191 34.02 8.53 14.23
C VAL A 191 32.56 8.63 14.62
N GLY A 192 31.77 7.64 14.23
CA GLY A 192 30.33 7.59 14.51
C GLY A 192 29.50 7.48 13.23
N ALA A 193 28.18 7.39 13.41
CA ALA A 193 27.22 7.34 12.32
C ALA A 193 26.80 8.75 11.90
N ASP A 194 26.81 9.01 10.60
CA ASP A 194 26.19 10.17 9.98
C ASP A 194 24.69 9.91 9.85
N GLN A 195 23.95 10.34 10.88
CA GLN A 195 22.51 10.13 10.95
C GLN A 195 21.77 10.85 9.83
N ASP A 196 22.25 12.01 9.39
CA ASP A 196 21.61 12.78 8.32
C ASP A 196 21.78 12.10 6.97
N ALA A 197 22.98 11.59 6.67
CA ALA A 197 23.22 10.79 5.47
C ALA A 197 22.40 9.49 5.48
N ALA A 198 22.32 8.80 6.62
CA ALA A 198 21.51 7.59 6.77
C ALA A 198 20.01 7.87 6.57
N MET A 199 19.49 8.96 7.14
CA MET A 199 18.10 9.39 6.97
C MET A 199 17.82 9.79 5.52
N ALA A 200 18.73 10.51 4.87
CA ALA A 200 18.61 10.88 3.46
C ALA A 200 18.54 9.64 2.54
N ALA A 201 19.31 8.59 2.85
CA ALA A 201 19.32 7.35 2.09
C ALA A 201 18.10 6.45 2.31
N VAL A 202 17.43 6.53 3.46
CA VAL A 202 16.23 5.73 3.75
C VAL A 202 14.94 6.35 3.26
N ARG A 203 14.87 7.69 3.13
CA ARG A 203 13.72 8.39 2.50
C ARG A 203 13.27 7.78 1.16
N PRO A 204 14.14 7.53 0.17
CA PRO A 204 13.71 6.91 -1.10
C PRO A 204 13.21 5.47 -0.90
N GLN A 205 13.71 4.74 0.09
CA GLN A 205 13.23 3.38 0.40
C GLN A 205 11.84 3.41 1.01
N LEU A 206 11.56 4.36 1.90
CA LEU A 206 10.21 4.60 2.42
C LEU A 206 9.27 5.04 1.30
N ALA A 207 9.68 5.95 0.42
CA ALA A 207 8.87 6.36 -0.73
C ALA A 207 8.54 5.17 -1.64
N ALA A 208 9.51 4.27 -1.88
CA ALA A 208 9.29 3.04 -2.65
C ALA A 208 8.31 2.09 -1.94
N PHE A 209 8.38 1.99 -0.60
CA PHE A 209 7.42 1.23 0.20
C PHE A 209 6.01 1.81 0.13
N LEU A 210 5.85 3.12 0.28
CA LEU A 210 4.55 3.78 0.16
C LEU A 210 3.96 3.61 -1.24
N ALA A 211 4.78 3.73 -2.29
CA ALA A 211 4.35 3.44 -3.65
C ALA A 211 3.93 1.97 -3.84
N ARG A 212 4.61 1.02 -3.18
CA ARG A 212 4.22 -0.39 -3.15
C ARG A 212 2.86 -0.57 -2.46
N ALA A 213 2.62 0.10 -1.35
CA ALA A 213 1.34 0.06 -0.64
C ALA A 213 0.19 0.63 -1.48
N GLU A 214 0.40 1.76 -2.16
CA GLU A 214 -0.62 2.34 -3.05
C GLU A 214 -0.94 1.40 -4.23
N ARG A 215 0.08 0.74 -4.80
CA ARG A 215 -0.13 -0.27 -5.84
C ARG A 215 -1.00 -1.44 -5.36
N VAL A 216 -0.82 -1.90 -4.13
CA VAL A 216 -1.67 -2.95 -3.53
C VAL A 216 -3.12 -2.49 -3.42
N LYS A 217 -3.34 -1.26 -2.94
CA LYS A 217 -4.68 -0.68 -2.83
C LYS A 217 -5.37 -0.60 -4.20
N LEU A 218 -4.69 -0.04 -5.19
CA LEU A 218 -5.15 0.04 -6.57
C LEU A 218 -5.44 -1.34 -7.18
N ALA A 219 -4.62 -2.35 -6.88
CA ALA A 219 -4.89 -3.73 -7.30
C ALA A 219 -6.15 -4.31 -6.63
N GLY A 220 -6.42 -3.97 -5.37
CA GLY A 220 -7.69 -4.29 -4.70
C GLY A 220 -8.90 -3.66 -5.37
N GLU A 221 -8.81 -2.38 -5.76
CA GLU A 221 -9.85 -1.67 -6.51
C GLU A 221 -10.09 -2.30 -7.88
N LEU A 222 -9.02 -2.70 -8.59
CA LEU A 222 -9.12 -3.46 -9.84
C LEU A 222 -9.89 -4.78 -9.64
N LEU A 223 -9.53 -5.59 -8.63
CA LEU A 223 -10.22 -6.85 -8.35
C LEU A 223 -11.72 -6.64 -8.07
N GLN A 224 -12.08 -5.60 -7.31
CA GLN A 224 -13.48 -5.23 -7.08
C GLN A 224 -14.18 -4.86 -8.38
N GLY A 225 -13.53 -4.05 -9.23
CA GLY A 225 -14.06 -3.67 -10.55
C GLY A 225 -14.30 -4.88 -11.45
N VAL A 226 -13.37 -5.84 -11.47
CA VAL A 226 -13.48 -7.10 -12.22
C VAL A 226 -14.71 -7.91 -11.78
N VAL A 227 -14.95 -8.03 -10.47
CA VAL A 227 -16.12 -8.75 -9.94
C VAL A 227 -17.42 -8.03 -10.26
N ARG A 228 -17.46 -6.69 -10.14
CA ARG A 228 -18.63 -5.89 -10.53
C ARG A 228 -18.96 -6.05 -12.01
N LEU A 229 -17.95 -6.07 -12.87
CA LEU A 229 -18.11 -6.28 -14.30
C LEU A 229 -18.65 -7.68 -14.59
N ALA A 230 -18.13 -8.71 -13.93
CA ALA A 230 -18.62 -10.08 -14.06
C ALA A 230 -20.05 -10.25 -13.56
N ALA A 231 -20.41 -9.60 -12.45
CA ALA A 231 -21.78 -9.57 -11.94
C ALA A 231 -22.74 -8.94 -12.96
N ALA A 232 -22.39 -7.77 -13.51
CA ALA A 232 -23.17 -7.12 -14.56
C ALA A 232 -23.32 -8.03 -15.79
N ALA A 233 -22.22 -8.60 -16.29
CA ALA A 233 -22.19 -9.46 -17.47
C ALA A 233 -23.07 -10.72 -17.36
N THR A 234 -23.24 -11.25 -16.14
CA THR A 234 -23.93 -12.53 -15.89
C THR A 234 -25.28 -12.38 -15.21
N GLY A 235 -25.66 -11.17 -14.78
CA GLY A 235 -26.87 -10.92 -13.99
C GLY A 235 -26.83 -11.49 -12.58
N LYS A 236 -25.68 -11.99 -12.10
CA LYS A 236 -25.49 -12.47 -10.73
C LYS A 236 -25.25 -11.31 -9.77
N SER A 237 -25.47 -11.52 -8.47
CA SER A 237 -25.04 -10.56 -7.46
C SER A 237 -23.51 -10.56 -7.31
N ILE A 238 -22.96 -9.43 -6.89
CA ILE A 238 -21.52 -9.27 -6.63
C ILE A 238 -21.03 -10.30 -5.60
N ASP A 239 -21.79 -10.51 -4.52
CA ASP A 239 -21.43 -11.44 -3.45
C ASP A 239 -21.40 -12.89 -3.94
N THR A 240 -22.33 -13.29 -4.81
CA THR A 240 -22.34 -14.63 -5.42
C THR A 240 -21.11 -14.82 -6.30
N VAL A 241 -20.78 -13.85 -7.16
CA VAL A 241 -19.57 -13.93 -8.01
C VAL A 241 -18.31 -14.00 -7.16
N TRP A 242 -18.20 -13.15 -6.14
CA TRP A 242 -17.06 -13.15 -5.21
C TRP A 242 -16.90 -14.52 -4.54
N ALA A 243 -17.96 -15.02 -3.90
CA ALA A 243 -17.94 -16.32 -3.21
C ALA A 243 -17.55 -17.47 -4.15
N GLU A 244 -18.12 -17.52 -5.36
CA GLU A 244 -17.79 -18.54 -6.36
C GLU A 244 -16.33 -18.48 -6.84
N TRP A 245 -15.72 -17.29 -6.84
CA TRP A 245 -14.40 -17.07 -7.40
C TRP A 245 -13.30 -17.21 -6.36
N THR A 246 -13.61 -16.93 -5.09
CA THR A 246 -12.67 -17.08 -3.96
C THR A 246 -12.78 -18.41 -3.22
N ALA A 247 -13.83 -19.21 -3.46
CA ALA A 247 -13.91 -20.61 -3.04
C ALA A 247 -12.93 -21.49 -3.85
#